data_AF-A0A2G9PE38-F1
#
_entry.id   AF-A0A2G9PE38-F1
#
_cell.length_a   1.000
_cell.length_b   1.000
_cell.length_c   1.000
_cell.angle_alpha   90.00
_cell.angle_beta   90.00
_cell.angle_gamma   90.00
#
_symmetry.space_group_name_H-M   'P 1'
#
loop_
_entity.id
_entity.type
_entity.pdbx_description
1 polymer ?
#
loop_
_entity_poly.entity_id
_entity_poly.type
_entity_poly.pdbx_seq_one_letter_code
_entity_poly.pdbx_strand_id
1 'polypeptide(L)'
;MVAGELAMHRILWFKIGGRRMHLLKLAGAFFVLAAILKVAEAAYNIFLVVDKINTATARPELIQQLFTWSMGAPYLFSGEDVLGVLLGPVASFLFWLGMAVVALMIYQSGKIVFPIEEYETQVGEHHRALIEKATKHYAYKKK
;
A
#
# COMPACT_ATOMS: atom_id res chain seq x y z
N MET A 1 34.64 -14.63 4.23
CA MET A 1 33.23 -14.41 4.61
C MET A 1 32.66 -13.06 4.15
N VAL A 2 33.29 -12.37 3.18
CA VAL A 2 33.02 -10.94 2.89
C VAL A 2 31.98 -10.71 1.77
N ALA A 3 31.68 -11.72 0.94
CA ALA A 3 30.74 -11.57 -0.19
C ALA A 3 29.25 -11.57 0.23
N GLY A 4 28.91 -12.24 1.34
CA GLY A 4 27.54 -12.31 1.84
C GLY A 4 27.04 -11.00 2.44
N GLU A 5 27.87 -10.32 3.23
CA GLU A 5 27.53 -9.01 3.82
C GLU A 5 27.34 -7.92 2.76
N LEU A 6 28.21 -7.87 1.74
CA LEU A 6 28.09 -6.91 0.64
C LEU A 6 26.84 -7.14 -0.22
N ALA A 7 26.42 -8.40 -0.39
CA ALA A 7 25.17 -8.73 -1.09
C ALA A 7 23.94 -8.34 -0.26
N MET A 8 23.94 -8.65 1.04
CA MET A 8 22.84 -8.34 1.95
C MET A 8 22.63 -6.82 2.12
N HIS A 9 23.72 -6.04 2.18
CA HIS A 9 23.66 -4.59 2.25
C HIS A 9 23.17 -3.94 0.95
N ARG A 10 23.45 -4.55 -0.22
CA ARG A 10 22.91 -4.08 -1.52
C ARG A 10 21.42 -4.43 -1.70
N ILE A 11 20.95 -5.52 -1.11
CA ILE A 11 19.54 -5.96 -1.21
C ILE A 11 18.59 -5.01 -0.46
N LEU A 12 19.06 -4.28 0.55
CA LEU A 12 18.23 -3.33 1.31
C LEU A 12 18.02 -1.98 0.61
N TRP A 13 18.83 -1.65 -0.40
CA TRP A 13 18.92 -0.32 -0.98
C TRP A 13 18.76 -0.34 -2.50
N PHE A 14 17.63 0.17 -2.98
CA PHE A 14 17.36 0.31 -4.41
C PHE A 14 17.60 1.76 -4.83
N LYS A 15 18.45 1.99 -5.84
CA LYS A 15 18.79 3.35 -6.31
C LYS A 15 17.91 3.71 -7.51
N ILE A 16 16.98 4.65 -7.33
CA ILE A 16 16.13 5.20 -8.39
C ILE A 16 16.39 6.71 -8.50
N GLY A 17 16.66 7.21 -9.71
CA GLY A 17 16.78 8.66 -9.97
C GLY A 17 17.88 9.37 -9.18
N GLY A 18 18.96 8.67 -8.82
CA GLY A 18 20.06 9.23 -8.02
C GLY A 18 19.84 9.18 -6.50
N ARG A 19 18.62 8.91 -6.02
CA ARG A 19 18.32 8.71 -4.59
C ARG A 19 18.34 7.22 -4.23
N ARG A 20 18.94 6.87 -3.09
CA ARG A 20 18.86 5.52 -2.54
C ARG A 20 17.56 5.42 -1.74
N MET A 21 16.66 4.54 -2.16
CA MET A 21 15.40 4.28 -1.47
C MET A 21 15.45 2.89 -0.86
N HIS A 22 15.04 2.78 0.40
CA HIS A 22 14.94 1.49 1.07
C HIS A 22 13.81 0.67 0.49
N LEU A 23 14.08 -0.61 0.22
CA LEU A 23 13.12 -1.55 -0.34
C LEU A 23 11.88 -1.70 0.54
N LEU A 24 12.02 -1.58 1.87
CA LEU A 24 10.89 -1.62 2.82
C LEU A 24 9.98 -0.39 2.72
N LYS A 25 10.54 0.83 2.58
CA LYS A 25 9.75 2.06 2.38
C LYS A 25 9.03 2.03 1.02
N LEU A 26 9.68 1.48 0.00
CA LEU A 26 9.11 1.32 -1.34
C LEU A 26 8.00 0.27 -1.36
N ALA A 27 8.22 -0.88 -0.72
CA ALA A 27 7.19 -1.91 -0.55
C ALA A 27 6.00 -1.37 0.26
N GLY A 28 6.26 -0.67 1.36
CA GLY A 28 5.22 -0.02 2.16
C GLY A 28 4.39 0.98 1.36
N ALA A 29 5.04 1.85 0.56
CA ALA A 29 4.34 2.79 -0.31
C ALA A 29 3.49 2.08 -1.38
N PHE A 30 4.00 0.99 -1.96
CA PHE A 30 3.26 0.16 -2.90
C PHE A 30 2.04 -0.50 -2.24
N PHE A 31 2.19 -1.07 -1.06
CA PHE A 31 1.08 -1.67 -0.31
C PHE A 31 0.02 -0.64 0.10
N VAL A 32 0.43 0.57 0.50
CA VAL A 32 -0.51 1.66 0.80
C VAL A 32 -1.31 2.04 -0.45
N LEU A 33 -0.64 2.24 -1.58
CA LEU A 33 -1.32 2.57 -2.83
C LEU A 33 -2.29 1.45 -3.25
N ALA A 34 -1.84 0.19 -3.22
CA ALA A 34 -2.67 -0.96 -3.56
C ALA A 34 -3.89 -1.09 -2.65
N ALA A 35 -3.71 -0.89 -1.34
CA ALA A 35 -4.80 -0.93 -0.37
C ALA A 35 -5.82 0.19 -0.61
N ILE A 36 -5.38 1.41 -0.91
CA ILE A 36 -6.28 2.54 -1.25
C ILE A 36 -7.09 2.22 -2.50
N LEU A 37 -6.47 1.68 -3.55
CA LEU A 37 -7.17 1.26 -4.76
C LEU A 37 -8.21 0.18 -4.47
N LYS A 38 -7.89 -0.80 -3.61
CA LYS A 38 -8.83 -1.84 -3.19
C LYS A 38 -9.98 -1.32 -2.34
N VAL A 39 -9.73 -0.33 -1.48
CA VAL A 39 -10.78 0.38 -0.74
C VAL A 39 -11.73 1.10 -1.70
N ALA A 40 -11.19 1.80 -2.70
CA ALA A 40 -12.00 2.48 -3.71
C ALA A 40 -12.84 1.50 -4.55
N GLU A 41 -12.25 0.38 -4.99
CA GLU A 41 -12.95 -0.70 -5.69
C GLU A 41 -14.08 -1.28 -4.82
N ALA A 42 -13.80 -1.58 -3.55
CA ALA A 42 -14.80 -2.11 -2.64
C ALA A 42 -15.94 -1.10 -2.38
N ALA A 43 -15.63 0.19 -2.25
CA ALA A 43 -16.64 1.24 -2.14
C ALA A 43 -17.53 1.30 -3.39
N TYR A 44 -16.94 1.23 -4.58
CA TYR A 44 -17.68 1.19 -5.84
C TYR A 44 -18.60 -0.03 -5.93
N ASN A 45 -18.14 -1.19 -5.49
CA ASN A 45 -18.95 -2.41 -5.46
C ASN A 45 -20.18 -2.29 -4.53
N ILE A 46 -20.10 -1.53 -3.43
CA ILE A 46 -21.28 -1.25 -2.59
C ILE A 46 -22.34 -0.52 -3.42
N PHE A 47 -21.96 0.52 -4.17
CA PHE A 47 -22.91 1.27 -5.00
C PHE A 47 -23.55 0.39 -6.09
N LEU A 48 -22.76 -0.46 -6.74
CA LEU A 48 -23.30 -1.42 -7.73
C LEU A 48 -24.32 -2.37 -7.11
N VAL A 49 -24.06 -2.85 -5.89
CA VAL A 49 -24.98 -3.75 -5.20
C VAL A 49 -26.25 -3.03 -4.76
N VAL A 50 -26.16 -1.78 -4.28
CA VAL A 50 -27.34 -0.96 -3.96
C VAL A 50 -28.19 -0.73 -5.22
N ASP A 51 -27.57 -0.46 -6.36
CA ASP A 51 -28.28 -0.30 -7.63
C ASP A 51 -29.00 -1.58 -8.07
N LYS A 52 -28.34 -2.73 -7.91
CA LYS A 52 -28.97 -4.05 -8.11
C LYS A 52 -30.17 -4.27 -7.19
N ILE A 53 -30.08 -3.88 -5.92
CA ILE A 53 -31.17 -3.99 -4.95
C ILE A 53 -32.36 -3.12 -5.36
N ASN A 54 -32.11 -1.87 -5.76
CA ASN A 54 -33.16 -0.97 -6.24
C ASN A 54 -33.83 -1.54 -7.50
N THR A 55 -33.05 -2.09 -8.42
CA THR A 55 -33.54 -2.73 -9.64
C THR A 55 -34.37 -3.98 -9.32
N ALA A 56 -33.91 -4.82 -8.41
CA ALA A 56 -34.63 -6.02 -7.95
C ALA A 56 -35.95 -5.68 -7.23
N THR A 57 -35.99 -4.55 -6.50
CA THR A 57 -37.22 -4.06 -5.85
C THR A 57 -38.24 -3.58 -6.88
N ALA A 58 -37.79 -2.89 -7.94
CA ALA A 58 -38.67 -2.43 -9.01
C ALA A 58 -39.10 -3.54 -9.98
N ARG A 59 -38.25 -4.57 -10.16
CA ARG A 59 -38.42 -5.68 -11.11
C ARG A 59 -38.00 -7.01 -10.47
N PRO A 60 -38.90 -7.64 -9.68
CA PRO A 60 -38.59 -8.89 -8.97
C PRO A 60 -38.21 -10.05 -9.91
N GLU A 61 -38.66 -10.03 -11.16
CA GLU A 61 -38.33 -11.04 -12.17
C GLU A 61 -36.83 -11.13 -12.51
N LEU A 62 -36.04 -10.08 -12.19
CA LEU A 62 -34.61 -10.02 -12.49
C LEU A 62 -33.73 -10.50 -11.33
N ILE A 63 -34.29 -10.85 -10.16
CA ILE A 63 -33.53 -11.19 -8.94
C ILE A 63 -32.48 -12.29 -9.20
N GLN A 64 -32.87 -13.38 -9.88
CA GLN A 64 -31.97 -14.49 -10.16
C GLN A 64 -30.80 -14.09 -11.06
N GLN A 65 -31.03 -13.19 -12.02
CA GLN A 65 -30.00 -12.71 -12.95
C GLN A 65 -29.05 -11.71 -12.28
N LEU A 66 -29.57 -10.83 -11.43
CA LEU A 66 -28.81 -9.77 -10.77
C LEU A 66 -27.86 -10.30 -9.68
N PHE A 67 -28.29 -11.34 -8.96
CA PHE A 67 -27.56 -11.93 -7.83
C PHE A 67 -27.03 -13.35 -8.10
N THR A 68 -27.22 -13.89 -9.31
CA THR A 68 -26.75 -15.23 -9.72
C THR A 68 -27.25 -16.36 -8.80
N TRP A 69 -28.45 -16.19 -8.23
CA TRP A 69 -29.06 -17.19 -7.36
C TRP A 69 -29.64 -18.32 -8.19
N SER A 70 -29.17 -19.55 -7.95
CA SER A 70 -29.48 -20.72 -8.78
C SER A 70 -30.78 -21.42 -8.40
N MET A 71 -31.16 -21.44 -7.11
CA MET A 71 -32.45 -21.96 -6.60
C MET A 71 -32.80 -21.28 -5.26
N GLY A 72 -34.08 -21.03 -5.00
CA GLY A 72 -34.56 -20.42 -3.74
C GLY A 72 -34.52 -18.90 -3.71
N ALA A 73 -34.37 -18.24 -4.87
CA ALA A 73 -34.50 -16.79 -4.94
C ALA A 73 -35.90 -16.36 -4.50
N PRO A 74 -36.01 -15.40 -3.56
CA PRO A 74 -37.28 -14.92 -3.07
C PRO A 74 -38.07 -14.27 -4.21
N TYR A 75 -39.38 -14.54 -4.26
CA TYR A 75 -40.32 -13.94 -5.22
C TYR A 75 -40.51 -12.44 -5.00
N LEU A 76 -40.22 -11.96 -3.79
CA LEU A 76 -40.29 -10.57 -3.36
C LEU A 76 -39.02 -10.26 -2.58
N PHE A 77 -38.30 -9.22 -3.00
CA PHE A 77 -37.06 -8.80 -2.33
C PHE A 77 -37.41 -8.18 -0.98
N SER A 78 -37.01 -8.82 0.11
CA SER A 78 -37.29 -8.38 1.48
C SER A 78 -36.15 -7.55 2.07
N GLY A 79 -36.41 -6.87 3.19
CA GLY A 79 -35.36 -6.15 3.93
C GLY A 79 -34.23 -7.06 4.44
N GLU A 80 -34.51 -8.34 4.70
CA GLU A 80 -33.50 -9.31 5.12
C GLU A 80 -32.55 -9.64 3.96
N ASP A 81 -33.06 -9.73 2.73
CA ASP A 81 -32.27 -9.95 1.53
C ASP A 81 -31.34 -8.77 1.23
N VAL A 82 -31.81 -7.54 1.47
CA VAL A 82 -31.01 -6.32 1.36
C VAL A 82 -29.78 -6.40 2.28
N LEU A 83 -29.99 -6.78 3.55
CA LEU A 83 -28.90 -6.93 4.50
C LEU A 83 -27.95 -8.06 4.11
N GLY A 84 -28.49 -9.21 3.70
CA GLY A 84 -27.68 -10.37 3.29
C GLY A 84 -26.77 -10.07 2.11
N VAL A 85 -27.29 -9.39 1.08
CA VAL A 85 -26.53 -9.05 -0.13
C VAL A 85 -25.52 -7.94 0.13
N LEU A 86 -25.83 -6.94 0.97
CA LEU A 86 -24.90 -5.86 1.31
C LEU A 86 -23.76 -6.30 2.23
N LEU A 87 -23.94 -7.38 3.00
CA LEU A 87 -22.95 -7.83 3.97
C LEU A 87 -21.61 -8.16 3.32
N GLY A 88 -21.60 -8.81 2.15
CA GLY A 88 -20.37 -9.16 1.42
C GLY A 88 -19.54 -7.93 1.00
N PRO A 89 -20.12 -7.00 0.22
CA PRO A 89 -19.45 -5.76 -0.19
C PRO A 89 -18.96 -4.91 0.99
N VAL A 90 -19.79 -4.77 2.04
CA VAL A 90 -19.44 -3.98 3.22
C VAL A 90 -18.29 -4.65 4.01
N ALA A 91 -18.32 -5.96 4.19
CA ALA A 91 -17.24 -6.69 4.84
C ALA A 91 -15.92 -6.57 4.06
N SER A 92 -15.98 -6.68 2.73
CA SER A 92 -14.81 -6.47 1.85
C SER A 92 -14.23 -5.06 2.00
N PHE A 93 -15.10 -4.04 2.01
CA PHE A 93 -14.68 -2.65 2.22
C PHE A 93 -13.97 -2.46 3.57
N LEU A 94 -14.57 -2.96 4.66
CA LEU A 94 -13.98 -2.87 6.00
C LEU A 94 -12.65 -3.63 6.10
N PHE A 95 -12.56 -4.80 5.47
CA PHE A 95 -11.33 -5.58 5.43
C PHE A 95 -10.20 -4.82 4.74
N TRP A 96 -10.45 -4.26 3.56
CA TRP A 96 -9.45 -3.49 2.84
C TRP A 96 -9.08 -2.18 3.53
N LEU A 97 -10.03 -1.56 4.24
CA LEU A 97 -9.77 -0.40 5.08
C LEU A 97 -8.85 -0.77 6.26
N GLY A 98 -9.07 -1.91 6.91
CA GLY A 98 -8.15 -2.45 7.91
C GLY A 98 -6.76 -2.75 7.33
N MET A 99 -6.69 -3.35 6.13
CA MET A 99 -5.43 -3.59 5.43
C MET A 99 -4.70 -2.30 5.07
N ALA A 100 -5.41 -1.22 4.74
CA ALA A 100 -4.80 0.08 4.50
C ALA A 100 -4.13 0.64 5.77
N VAL A 101 -4.76 0.46 6.94
CA VAL A 101 -4.15 0.83 8.24
C VAL A 101 -2.90 0.00 8.51
N VAL A 102 -2.93 -1.31 8.28
CA VAL A 102 -1.75 -2.18 8.42
C VAL A 102 -0.64 -1.77 7.45
N ALA A 103 -0.97 -1.47 6.20
CA ALA A 103 -0.01 -0.99 5.21
C ALA A 103 0.63 0.35 5.62
N LEU A 104 -0.14 1.25 6.23
CA LEU A 104 0.38 2.50 6.79
C LEU A 104 1.32 2.24 7.97
N MET A 105 1.00 1.28 8.85
CA MET A 105 1.90 0.88 9.94
C MET A 105 3.23 0.33 9.41
N ILE A 106 3.20 -0.50 8.36
CA ILE A 106 4.42 -1.02 7.71
C ILE A 106 5.22 0.14 7.10
N TYR A 107 4.56 1.05 6.39
CA TYR A 107 5.21 2.23 5.82
C TYR A 107 5.86 3.11 6.90
N GLN A 108 5.19 3.31 8.03
CA GLN A 108 5.72 4.09 9.16
C GLN A 108 6.81 3.34 9.94
N SER A 109 6.77 2.01 10.01
CA SER A 109 7.79 1.19 10.68
C SER A 109 9.17 1.37 10.04
N GLY A 110 9.23 1.63 8.73
CA GLY A 110 10.46 2.00 8.04
C GLY A 110 11.11 3.32 8.53
N LYS A 111 10.40 4.14 9.32
CA LYS A 111 10.97 5.30 10.03
C LYS A 111 11.51 4.96 11.42
N ILE A 112 10.94 3.96 12.09
CA ILE A 112 11.28 3.59 13.48
C ILE A 112 12.47 2.64 13.53
N VAL A 113 12.58 1.71 12.57
CA VAL A 113 13.65 0.71 12.53
C VAL A 113 14.99 1.28 12.03
N PHE A 114 14.96 2.39 11.26
CA PHE A 114 16.14 2.89 10.54
C PHE A 114 16.58 4.35 10.80
N PRO A 115 16.32 5.00 11.96
CA PRO A 115 16.91 6.32 12.23
C PRO A 115 18.45 6.27 12.33
N ILE A 116 19.03 5.09 12.58
CA ILE A 116 20.47 4.87 12.74
C ILE A 116 21.21 4.89 11.39
N GLU A 117 20.61 4.39 10.31
CA GLU A 117 21.29 4.27 9.00
C GLU A 117 21.27 5.58 8.18
N GLU A 118 20.24 6.41 8.36
CA GLU A 118 20.22 7.78 7.79
C GLU A 118 21.29 8.67 8.44
N TYR A 119 21.62 8.43 9.73
CA TYR A 119 22.73 9.09 10.41
C TYR A 119 24.09 8.67 9.83
N GLU A 120 24.34 7.37 9.62
CA GLU A 120 25.59 6.90 9.01
C GLU A 120 25.77 7.42 7.58
N THR A 121 24.68 7.52 6.81
CA THR A 121 24.72 8.07 5.45
C THR A 121 25.07 9.57 5.47
N GLN A 122 24.47 10.35 6.36
CA GLN A 122 24.79 11.78 6.54
C GLN A 122 26.22 12.00 7.05
N VAL A 123 26.68 11.18 8.00
CA VAL A 123 28.05 11.22 8.52
C VAL A 123 29.05 10.87 7.42
N GLY A 124 28.75 9.88 6.58
CA GLY A 124 29.56 9.52 5.41
C GLY A 124 29.68 10.66 4.40
N GLU A 125 28.58 11.34 4.07
CA GLU A 125 28.59 12.51 3.20
C GLU A 125 29.34 13.69 3.81
N HIS A 126 29.17 13.92 5.12
CA HIS A 126 29.88 14.96 5.86
C HIS A 126 31.40 14.73 5.85
N HIS A 127 31.86 13.51 6.11
CA HIS A 127 33.28 13.16 6.03
C HIS A 127 33.84 13.30 4.61
N ARG A 128 33.06 12.94 3.59
CA ARG A 128 33.46 13.09 2.19
C ARG A 128 33.64 14.56 1.81
N ALA A 129 32.74 15.43 2.26
CA ALA A 129 32.85 16.88 2.08
C ALA A 129 34.06 17.49 2.82
N LEU A 130 34.38 16.99 4.02
CA LEU A 130 35.58 17.41 4.76
C LEU A 130 36.88 17.02 4.05
N ILE A 131 36.95 15.78 3.53
CA ILE A 131 38.11 15.30 2.77
C ILE A 131 38.29 16.13 1.48
N GLU A 132 37.21 16.47 0.79
CA GLU A 132 37.25 17.28 -0.42
C GLU A 132 37.72 18.71 -0.14
N LYS A 133 37.28 19.31 0.97
CA LYS A 133 37.78 20.62 1.41
C LYS A 133 39.27 20.57 1.79
N ALA A 134 39.69 19.55 2.52
CA ALA A 134 41.08 19.39 2.95
C ALA A 134 42.03 19.19 1.76
N THR A 135 41.65 18.38 0.77
CA THR A 135 42.43 18.17 -0.45
C THR A 135 42.53 19.44 -1.31
N LYS A 136 41.45 20.20 -1.48
CA LYS A 136 41.47 21.50 -2.15
C LYS A 136 42.39 22.51 -1.44
N HIS A 137 42.33 22.57 -0.11
CA HIS A 137 43.20 23.44 0.68
C HIS A 137 44.69 23.06 0.56
N TYR A 138 45.01 21.77 0.58
CA TYR A 138 46.38 21.28 0.36
C TYR A 138 46.89 21.57 -1.05
N ALA A 139 46.04 21.41 -2.07
CA ALA A 139 46.38 21.72 -3.46
C ALA A 139 46.65 23.22 -3.68
N TYR A 140 45.90 24.09 -3.00
CA TYR A 140 46.12 25.53 -3.04
C TYR A 140 47.44 25.94 -2.36
N LYS A 141 47.78 25.34 -1.21
CA LYS A 141 49.00 25.66 -0.45
C LYS A 141 50.31 25.18 -1.12
N LYS A 142 50.21 24.31 -2.12
CA LYS A 142 51.35 23.73 -2.86
C LYS A 142 51.68 24.50 -4.16
N LYS A 143 50.82 25.45 -4.57
CA LYS A 143 51.11 26.44 -5.61
C LYS A 143 51.75 27.68 -4.97
#